data_AF-A0A640QKV7-F1
#
_entry.id   AF-A0A640QKV7-F1
#
_cell.length_a   1.000
_cell.length_b   1.000
_cell.length_c   1.000
_cell.angle_alpha   90.00
_cell.angle_beta   90.00
_cell.angle_gamma   90.00
#
_symmetry.space_group_name_H-M   'P 1'
#
loop_
_entity.id
_entity.type
_entity.pdbx_description
1 polymer ?
#
loop_
_entity_poly.entity_id
_entity_poly.type
_entity_poly.pdbx_seq_one_letter_code
_entity_poly.pdbx_strand_id
1 'polypeptide(L)'
;MRFFFDAEQFTLVYDIVDIMIPRTDTPGAVDSHTAQVLDELMISWASPSTQQQFTLFLLEFLQRAKNAFNANYLSLSKENRQAFVEQIDEIVFDTDKGDFSIAYKRFKALIFHIHYSSEIANPNFFLVPGGYRGSLSQDELNVIYERKYL
;
A
#
# COMPACT_ATOMS: atom_id res chain seq x y z
N MET A 1 -10.18 5.29 -19.89
CA MET A 1 -9.48 4.74 -18.72
C MET A 1 -10.55 4.13 -17.82
N ARG A 2 -10.45 2.83 -17.51
CA ARG A 2 -11.41 2.14 -16.64
C ARG A 2 -10.87 2.26 -15.21
N PHE A 3 -11.72 2.63 -14.26
CA PHE A 3 -11.39 2.66 -12.83
C PHE A 3 -12.25 1.63 -12.11
N PHE A 4 -11.71 0.96 -11.09
CA PHE A 4 -12.49 0.04 -10.27
C PHE A 4 -13.17 0.78 -9.12
N PHE A 5 -12.39 1.57 -8.37
CA PHE A 5 -12.91 2.41 -7.31
C PHE A 5 -13.64 3.63 -7.89
N ASP A 6 -14.79 3.96 -7.31
CA ASP A 6 -15.41 5.26 -7.61
C ASP A 6 -14.58 6.42 -7.03
N ALA A 7 -14.98 7.66 -7.33
CA ALA A 7 -14.22 8.83 -6.92
C ALA A 7 -14.04 8.97 -5.40
N GLU A 8 -15.05 8.60 -4.60
CA GLU A 8 -14.98 8.69 -3.14
C GLU A 8 -14.10 7.58 -2.57
N GLN A 9 -14.28 6.35 -3.07
CA GLN A 9 -13.46 5.20 -2.71
C GLN A 9 -12.00 5.42 -3.07
N PHE A 10 -11.72 5.92 -4.27
CA PHE A 10 -10.34 6.19 -4.71
C PHE A 10 -9.70 7.29 -3.88
N THR A 11 -10.45 8.34 -3.50
CA THR A 11 -9.97 9.39 -2.60
C THR A 11 -9.61 8.81 -1.23
N LEU A 12 -10.45 7.92 -0.68
CA LEU A 12 -10.18 7.23 0.57
C LEU A 12 -8.94 6.33 0.46
N VAL A 13 -8.83 5.52 -0.59
CA VAL A 13 -7.67 4.65 -0.83
C VAL A 13 -6.39 5.47 -0.93
N TYR A 14 -6.41 6.55 -1.71
CA TYR A 14 -5.27 7.44 -1.87
C TYR A 14 -4.81 8.04 -0.53
N ASP A 15 -5.75 8.51 0.30
CA ASP A 15 -5.45 9.07 1.62
C ASP A 15 -4.87 8.03 2.59
N ILE A 16 -5.45 6.83 2.66
CA ILE A 16 -4.92 5.76 3.52
C ILE A 16 -3.52 5.34 3.05
N VAL A 17 -3.29 5.26 1.74
CA VAL A 17 -1.98 4.94 1.15
C VAL A 17 -0.93 5.98 1.54
N ASP A 18 -1.25 7.28 1.46
CA ASP A 18 -0.35 8.37 1.89
C ASP A 18 -0.06 8.30 3.39
N ILE A 19 -1.06 8.00 4.22
CA ILE A 19 -0.87 7.85 5.67
C ILE A 19 -0.01 6.63 6.01
N MET A 20 -0.18 5.51 5.31
CA MET A 20 0.55 4.26 5.60
C MET A 20 2.04 4.34 5.24
N ILE A 21 2.39 5.05 4.16
CA ILE A 21 3.77 5.23 3.70
C ILE A 21 3.95 6.69 3.29
N PRO A 22 4.07 7.61 4.27
CA PRO A 22 4.18 9.04 3.99
C PRO A 22 5.53 9.35 3.37
N ARG A 23 5.56 10.38 2.52
CA ARG A 23 6.81 10.93 2.03
C ARG A 23 7.59 11.58 3.18
N THR A 24 8.86 11.19 3.32
CA THR A 24 9.80 11.77 4.30
C THR A 24 11.09 12.16 3.57
N ASP A 25 12.25 11.70 4.05
CA ASP A 25 13.52 11.81 3.33
C ASP A 25 13.59 10.82 2.15
N THR A 26 12.76 9.77 2.18
CA THR A 26 12.55 8.83 1.08
C THR A 26 11.19 9.04 0.41
N PRO A 27 11.02 8.62 -0.87
CA PRO A 27 9.73 8.63 -1.53
C PRO A 27 8.66 7.86 -0.74
N GLY A 28 7.43 8.38 -0.75
CA GLY A 28 6.26 7.73 -0.14
C GLY A 28 5.44 6.91 -1.15
N ALA A 29 4.34 6.31 -0.72
CA ALA A 29 3.50 5.49 -1.60
C ALA A 29 2.73 6.29 -2.68
N VAL A 30 2.52 7.59 -2.45
CA VAL A 30 2.01 8.49 -3.48
C VAL A 30 3.00 8.62 -4.65
N ASP A 31 4.29 8.68 -4.35
CA ASP A 31 5.35 8.84 -5.36
C ASP A 31 5.49 7.60 -6.26
N SER A 32 5.16 6.42 -5.74
CA SER A 32 5.14 5.15 -6.49
C SER A 32 3.78 4.85 -7.15
N HIS A 33 2.84 5.80 -7.14
CA HIS A 33 1.48 5.62 -7.69
C HIS A 33 0.74 4.40 -7.11
N THR A 34 0.96 4.10 -5.83
CA THR A 34 0.49 2.85 -5.21
C THR A 34 -1.03 2.69 -5.28
N ALA A 35 -1.79 3.77 -5.07
CA ALA A 35 -3.25 3.75 -5.17
C ALA A 35 -3.74 3.42 -6.59
N GLN A 36 -3.08 3.97 -7.61
CA GLN A 36 -3.39 3.73 -9.02
C GLN A 36 -3.08 2.29 -9.42
N VAL A 37 -1.91 1.77 -9.00
CA VAL A 37 -1.54 0.38 -9.24
C VAL A 37 -2.52 -0.56 -8.54
N LEU A 38 -2.95 -0.23 -7.32
CA LEU A 38 -3.97 -1.01 -6.61
C LEU A 38 -5.30 -1.02 -7.37
N ASP A 39 -5.76 0.11 -7.89
CA ASP A 39 -6.98 0.19 -8.72
C ASP A 39 -6.85 -0.68 -9.98
N GLU A 40 -5.72 -0.62 -10.69
CA GLU A 40 -5.47 -1.45 -11.87
C GLU A 40 -5.41 -2.95 -11.52
N LEU A 41 -4.83 -3.33 -10.38
CA LEU A 41 -4.85 -4.71 -9.89
C LEU A 41 -6.27 -5.20 -9.61
N MET A 42 -7.17 -4.33 -9.14
CA MET A 42 -8.58 -4.69 -8.97
C MET A 42 -9.26 -4.98 -10.31
N ILE A 43 -8.87 -4.31 -11.39
CA ILE A 43 -9.44 -4.51 -12.73
C ILE A 43 -8.87 -5.76 -13.40
N SER A 44 -7.55 -5.92 -13.33
CA SER A 44 -6.80 -6.86 -14.18
C SER A 44 -6.50 -8.21 -13.51
N TRP A 45 -6.44 -8.28 -12.18
CA TRP A 45 -6.02 -9.48 -11.45
C TRP A 45 -6.99 -9.95 -10.35
N ALA A 46 -7.67 -9.04 -9.67
CA ALA A 46 -8.48 -9.40 -8.52
C ALA A 46 -9.69 -10.27 -8.91
N SER A 47 -9.93 -11.33 -8.13
CA SER A 47 -11.17 -12.09 -8.24
C SER A 47 -12.39 -11.23 -7.83
N PRO A 48 -13.61 -11.57 -8.29
CA PRO A 48 -14.82 -10.88 -7.85
C PRO A 48 -15.00 -10.87 -6.31
N SER A 49 -14.56 -11.95 -5.63
CA SER A 49 -14.58 -12.02 -4.17
C SER A 49 -13.61 -11.04 -3.51
N THR A 50 -12.44 -10.81 -4.10
CA THR A 50 -11.46 -9.84 -3.61
C THR A 50 -11.95 -8.41 -3.82
N GLN A 51 -12.50 -8.13 -5.01
CA GLN A 51 -13.14 -6.86 -5.32
C GLN A 51 -14.23 -6.52 -4.30
N GLN A 52 -15.15 -7.46 -4.05
CA GLN A 52 -16.21 -7.28 -3.07
C GLN A 52 -15.67 -7.09 -1.65
N GLN A 53 -14.67 -7.87 -1.24
CA GLN A 53 -14.04 -7.74 0.07
C GLN A 53 -13.49 -6.32 0.28
N PHE A 54 -12.83 -5.74 -0.73
CA PHE A 54 -12.23 -4.41 -0.61
C PHE A 54 -13.28 -3.30 -0.60
N THR A 55 -14.33 -3.41 -1.43
CA THR A 55 -15.46 -2.47 -1.39
C THR A 55 -16.17 -2.48 -0.04
N LEU A 56 -16.44 -3.66 0.53
CA LEU A 56 -17.06 -3.78 1.85
C LEU A 56 -16.15 -3.25 2.97
N PHE A 57 -14.86 -3.55 2.89
CA PHE A 57 -13.85 -3.03 3.81
C PHE A 57 -13.83 -1.49 3.83
N LEU A 58 -13.77 -0.84 2.67
CA LEU A 58 -13.74 0.63 2.58
C LEU A 58 -15.03 1.25 3.14
N LEU A 59 -16.19 0.65 2.87
CA LEU A 59 -17.46 1.07 3.43
C LEU A 59 -17.46 0.97 4.96
N GLU A 60 -17.02 -0.17 5.50
CA GLU A 60 -16.95 -0.39 6.94
C GLU A 60 -15.93 0.54 7.62
N PHE A 61 -14.80 0.82 6.97
CA PHE A 61 -13.80 1.78 7.43
C PHE A 61 -14.42 3.17 7.64
N LEU A 62 -15.18 3.67 6.65
CA LEU A 62 -15.90 4.95 6.76
C LEU A 62 -16.92 4.94 7.90
N GLN A 63 -17.64 3.83 8.10
CA GLN A 63 -18.60 3.73 9.21
C GLN A 63 -17.90 3.72 10.58
N ARG A 64 -16.76 3.02 10.70
CA ARG A 64 -15.95 3.05 11.93
C ARG A 64 -15.42 4.46 12.23
N ALA A 65 -14.96 5.19 11.21
CA ALA A 65 -14.54 6.58 11.35
C ALA A 65 -15.71 7.48 11.80
N LYS A 66 -16.89 7.31 11.18
CA LYS A 66 -18.09 8.06 11.55
C LYS A 66 -18.51 7.79 12.99
N ASN A 67 -18.44 6.55 13.45
CA ASN A 67 -18.75 6.19 14.83
C ASN A 67 -17.73 6.74 15.83
N ALA A 68 -16.45 6.79 15.46
CA ALA A 68 -15.38 7.29 16.32
C ALA A 68 -15.39 8.83 16.47
N PHE A 69 -15.67 9.57 15.40
CA PHE A 69 -15.55 11.04 15.38
C PHE A 69 -16.89 11.78 15.23
N ASN A 70 -18.00 11.06 15.05
CA ASN A 70 -19.31 11.63 14.73
C ASN A 70 -19.29 12.57 13.50
N ALA A 71 -18.41 12.29 12.54
CA ALA A 71 -18.18 13.10 11.34
C ALA A 71 -17.73 12.21 10.15
N ASN A 72 -17.90 12.70 8.93
CA ASN A 72 -17.42 11.99 7.74
C ASN A 72 -15.88 11.97 7.72
N TYR A 73 -15.27 10.83 7.41
CA TYR A 73 -13.81 10.66 7.40
C TYR A 73 -13.08 11.75 6.60
N LEU A 74 -13.55 12.04 5.38
CA LEU A 74 -12.94 13.06 4.50
C LEU A 74 -13.10 14.51 4.99
N SER A 75 -13.93 14.75 6.02
CA SER A 75 -14.10 16.06 6.67
C SER A 75 -13.22 16.23 7.91
N LEU A 76 -12.54 15.16 8.36
CA LEU A 76 -11.64 15.20 9.50
C LEU A 76 -10.34 15.94 9.13
N SER A 77 -9.65 16.50 10.13
CA SER A 77 -8.30 17.03 9.94
C SER A 77 -7.32 15.91 9.55
N LYS A 78 -6.17 16.27 8.96
CA LYS A 78 -5.15 15.28 8.59
C LYS A 78 -4.68 14.48 9.81
N GLU A 79 -4.52 15.15 10.95
CA GLU A 79 -4.06 14.55 12.21
C GLU A 79 -5.08 13.53 12.73
N ASN A 80 -6.39 13.85 12.67
CA ASN A 80 -7.44 12.90 13.08
C ASN A 80 -7.53 11.69 12.15
N ARG A 81 -7.34 11.88 10.84
CA ARG A 81 -7.30 10.78 9.88
C ARG A 81 -6.11 9.85 10.14
N GLN A 82 -4.92 10.42 10.37
CA GLN A 82 -3.73 9.67 10.74
C GLN A 82 -3.94 8.88 12.04
N ALA A 83 -4.37 9.55 13.11
CA ALA A 83 -4.63 8.91 14.39
C ALA A 83 -5.66 7.77 14.28
N PHE A 84 -6.68 7.94 13.43
CA PHE A 84 -7.66 6.88 13.18
C PHE A 84 -7.06 5.67 12.46
N VAL A 85 -6.25 5.88 11.42
CA VAL A 85 -5.58 4.79 10.70
C VAL A 85 -4.63 4.03 11.63
N GLU A 86 -3.87 4.75 12.48
CA GLU A 86 -2.98 4.17 13.50
C GLU A 86 -3.77 3.34 14.52
N GLN A 87 -4.88 3.87 15.03
CA GLN A 87 -5.75 3.15 15.96
C GLN A 87 -6.32 1.86 15.35
N ILE A 88 -6.78 1.91 14.09
CA ILE A 88 -7.26 0.72 13.38
C ILE A 88 -6.13 -0.30 13.22
N ASP A 89 -4.92 0.14 12.87
CA ASP A 89 -3.76 -0.74 12.73
C ASP A 89 -3.49 -1.50 14.03
N GLU A 90 -3.42 -0.79 15.15
CA GLU A 90 -3.17 -1.39 16.48
C GLU A 90 -4.23 -2.44 16.83
N ILE A 91 -5.53 -2.11 16.70
CA ILE A 91 -6.64 -3.01 17.03
C ILE A 91 -6.61 -4.27 16.15
N VAL A 92 -6.41 -4.09 14.84
CA VAL A 92 -6.42 -5.17 13.86
C VAL A 92 -5.26 -6.14 14.07
N PHE A 93 -4.08 -5.65 14.46
CA PHE A 93 -2.90 -6.51 14.68
C PHE A 93 -2.84 -7.15 16.08
N ASP A 94 -3.47 -6.57 17.10
CA ASP A 94 -3.46 -7.11 18.46
C ASP A 94 -4.59 -8.14 18.69
N THR A 95 -5.84 -7.74 18.51
CA THR A 95 -6.99 -8.46 19.09
C THR A 95 -7.97 -9.00 18.05
N ASP A 96 -8.17 -8.30 16.94
CA ASP A 96 -9.26 -8.62 16.01
C ASP A 96 -8.85 -9.58 14.88
N LYS A 97 -9.73 -10.57 14.66
CA LYS A 97 -9.60 -11.61 13.62
C LYS A 97 -10.83 -11.69 12.72
N GLY A 98 -11.74 -10.72 12.80
CA GLY A 98 -12.92 -10.62 11.94
C GLY A 98 -12.58 -10.28 10.49
N ASP A 99 -13.60 -10.30 9.63
CA ASP A 99 -13.45 -10.07 8.19
C ASP A 99 -12.84 -8.70 7.87
N PHE A 100 -13.21 -7.65 8.62
CA PHE A 100 -12.60 -6.32 8.52
C PHE A 100 -11.09 -6.37 8.74
N SER A 101 -10.65 -7.04 9.81
CA SER A 101 -9.24 -7.19 10.14
C SER A 101 -8.47 -7.97 9.08
N ILE A 102 -9.06 -9.03 8.55
CA ILE A 102 -8.46 -9.81 7.45
C ILE A 102 -8.31 -8.94 6.20
N ALA A 103 -9.34 -8.17 5.84
CA ALA A 103 -9.32 -7.29 4.68
C ALA A 103 -8.31 -6.15 4.86
N TYR A 104 -8.28 -5.49 6.02
CA TYR A 104 -7.32 -4.43 6.33
C TYR A 104 -5.88 -4.93 6.26
N LYS A 105 -5.57 -6.10 6.84
CA LYS A 105 -4.22 -6.71 6.76
C LYS A 105 -3.81 -6.98 5.32
N ARG A 106 -4.72 -7.51 4.50
CA ARG A 106 -4.47 -7.75 3.06
C ARG A 106 -4.26 -6.44 2.29
N PHE A 107 -5.09 -5.44 2.56
CA PHE A 107 -4.99 -4.11 1.97
C PHE A 107 -3.64 -3.46 2.29
N LYS A 108 -3.25 -3.41 3.57
CA LYS A 108 -1.95 -2.93 4.02
C LYS A 108 -0.79 -3.71 3.38
N ALA A 109 -0.87 -5.04 3.36
CA ALA A 109 0.16 -5.88 2.74
C ALA A 109 0.33 -5.58 1.24
N LEU A 110 -0.77 -5.37 0.49
CA LEU A 110 -0.71 -5.00 -0.91
C LEU A 110 -0.10 -3.61 -1.13
N ILE A 111 -0.49 -2.62 -0.31
CA ILE A 111 0.08 -1.26 -0.38
C ILE A 111 1.61 -1.31 -0.23
N PHE A 112 2.08 -2.03 0.80
CA PHE A 112 3.50 -2.18 1.06
C PHE A 112 4.18 -2.95 -0.08
N HIS A 113 3.58 -4.04 -0.55
CA HIS A 113 4.14 -4.81 -1.66
C HIS A 113 4.28 -3.96 -2.93
N ILE A 114 3.27 -3.18 -3.28
CA ILE A 114 3.29 -2.31 -4.46
C ILE A 114 4.37 -1.23 -4.33
N HIS A 115 4.42 -0.53 -3.20
CA HIS A 115 5.43 0.52 -2.99
C HIS A 115 6.84 -0.06 -2.99
N TYR A 116 7.13 -1.05 -2.13
CA TYR A 116 8.48 -1.60 -1.96
C TYR A 116 8.93 -2.54 -3.08
N SER A 117 8.10 -2.82 -4.08
CA SER A 117 8.54 -3.45 -5.34
C SER A 117 8.74 -2.45 -6.48
N SER A 118 8.38 -1.18 -6.28
CA SER A 118 8.57 -0.13 -7.28
C SER A 118 10.03 0.30 -7.41
N GLU A 119 10.40 0.80 -8.59
CA GLU A 119 11.68 1.46 -8.84
C GLU A 119 11.85 2.72 -7.97
N ILE A 120 10.74 3.39 -7.65
CA ILE A 120 10.73 4.61 -6.82
C ILE A 120 11.19 4.31 -5.39
N ALA A 121 10.74 3.20 -4.80
CA ALA A 121 11.18 2.78 -3.47
C ALA A 121 12.60 2.15 -3.48
N ASN A 122 13.02 1.58 -4.61
CA ASN A 122 14.32 0.91 -4.74
C ASN A 122 15.11 1.44 -5.95
N PRO A 123 15.59 2.70 -5.93
CA PRO A 123 16.28 3.30 -7.07
C PRO A 123 17.60 2.60 -7.43
N ASN A 124 18.18 1.86 -6.48
CA ASN A 124 19.42 1.10 -6.67
C ASN A 124 19.15 -0.40 -6.83
N PHE A 125 17.93 -0.80 -7.15
CA PHE A 125 17.61 -2.22 -7.36
C PHE A 125 18.46 -2.77 -8.50
N PHE A 126 19.22 -3.81 -8.18
CA PHE A 126 20.03 -4.53 -9.15
C PHE A 126 19.77 -6.03 -8.96
N LEU A 127 19.18 -6.66 -9.96
CA LEU A 127 19.04 -8.10 -9.98
C LEU A 127 20.43 -8.72 -10.14
N VAL A 128 20.85 -9.58 -9.21
CA VAL A 128 22.09 -10.35 -9.33
C VAL A 128 21.74 -11.78 -9.76
N PRO A 129 22.04 -12.20 -11.00
CA PRO A 129 21.77 -13.55 -11.43
C PRO A 129 22.73 -14.55 -10.74
N GLY A 130 22.20 -15.70 -10.31
CA GLY A 130 22.97 -16.76 -9.67
C GLY A 130 22.68 -16.90 -8.17
N GLY A 131 23.43 -17.80 -7.51
CA GLY A 131 23.27 -18.03 -6.08
C GLY A 131 23.73 -16.82 -5.25
N TYR A 132 23.07 -16.58 -4.12
CA TYR A 132 23.46 -15.54 -3.18
C TYR A 132 24.91 -15.71 -2.72
N ARG A 133 25.75 -14.69 -2.95
CA ARG A 133 27.11 -14.59 -2.41
C ARG A 133 27.13 -13.44 -1.42
N GLY A 134 27.20 -13.75 -0.13
CA GLY A 134 27.13 -12.76 0.94
C GLY A 134 28.33 -11.80 1.02
N SER A 135 29.37 -12.01 0.21
CA SER A 135 30.50 -11.10 0.08
C SER A 135 30.99 -11.10 -1.36
N LEU A 136 31.23 -9.92 -1.91
CA LEU A 136 31.80 -9.68 -3.24
C LEU A 136 32.93 -8.66 -3.09
N SER A 137 34.03 -8.87 -3.80
CA SER A 137 35.04 -7.83 -3.99
C SER A 137 34.51 -6.69 -4.88
N GLN A 138 35.12 -5.51 -4.80
CA GLN A 138 34.74 -4.37 -5.66
C GLN A 138 34.87 -4.72 -7.16
N ASP A 139 35.89 -5.49 -7.54
CA ASP A 139 36.10 -5.91 -8.92
C ASP A 139 34.99 -6.87 -9.40
N GLU A 140 34.58 -7.83 -8.56
CA GLU A 140 33.45 -8.71 -8.86
C GLU A 140 32.15 -7.93 -9.01
N LEU A 141 31.92 -6.92 -8.15
CA LEU A 141 30.75 -6.05 -8.23
C LEU A 141 30.76 -5.21 -9.52
N ASN A 142 31.92 -4.67 -9.91
CA ASN A 142 32.07 -3.89 -11.16
C ASN A 142 31.76 -4.76 -12.39
N VAL A 143 32.27 -5.99 -12.45
CA VAL A 143 31.97 -6.94 -13.52
C VAL A 143 30.47 -7.25 -13.60
N ILE A 144 29.80 -7.37 -12.46
CA ILE A 144 28.35 -7.58 -12.40
C ILE A 144 27.60 -6.35 -12.95
N TYR A 145 27.99 -5.12 -12.57
CA TYR A 145 27.38 -3.90 -13.08
C TYR A 145 27.61 -3.68 -14.58
N GLU A 146 28.80 -4.02 -15.10
CA GLU A 146 29.13 -3.90 -16.51
C GLU A 146 28.30 -4.82 -17.40
N ARG A 147 28.00 -6.03 -16.92
CA ARG A 147 27.20 -7.00 -17.69
C ARG A 147 25.83 -6.46 -18.03
N LYS A 148 25.18 -5.70 -17.12
CA LYS A 148 23.77 -5.28 -17.21
C LYS A 148 22.85 -6.46 -17.59
N TYR A 149 21.53 -6.27 -17.53
CA TYR A 149 20.56 -7.36 -17.71
C TYR A 149 20.26 -7.71 -19.19
N LEU A 150 21.24 -7.53 -20.09
CA LEU A 150 21.16 -7.84 -21.53
C LEU A 150 22.45 -8.50 -22.05
#